data_AF-A0A2E0RY59-F1
#
_entry.id   AF-A0A2E0RY59-F1
#
_cell.length_a   1.000
_cell.length_b   1.000
_cell.length_c   1.000
_cell.angle_alpha   90.00
_cell.angle_beta   90.00
_cell.angle_gamma   90.00
#
_symmetry.space_group_name_H-M   'P 1'
#
loop_
_entity.id
_entity.type
_entity.pdbx_description
1 polymer ?
#
loop_
_entity_poly.entity_id
_entity_poly.type
_entity_poly.pdbx_seq_one_letter_code
_entity_poly.pdbx_strand_id
1 'polypeptide(L)'
;MATTDTGDEVASFVAGVRPDLERALVARFGLHDGLEAASVAVGYAFENWGRLVSMGNPGGYLYRVGVSSARRSSSRRWRTEVLVGEPLTVDQPVDVDLQRALARLRPDQRVAVVLVYAHGHSYADAAEILDLPITTVTNHLNRGLARLRRLLEQ
;
A
#
# COMPACT_ATOMS: atom_id res chain seq x y z
N MET A 1 -22.83 24.02 20.20
CA MET A 1 -21.80 23.04 20.57
C MET A 1 -21.96 21.89 19.59
N ALA A 2 -21.20 21.92 18.49
CA ALA A 2 -21.44 21.05 17.35
C ALA A 2 -21.06 19.60 17.70
N THR A 3 -22.05 18.72 17.70
CA THR A 3 -21.83 17.27 17.62
C THR A 3 -21.23 17.01 16.24
N THR A 4 -19.91 16.80 16.15
CA THR A 4 -19.30 16.32 14.92
C THR A 4 -20.03 15.04 14.53
N ASP A 5 -20.62 15.02 13.34
CA ASP A 5 -21.32 13.83 12.86
C ASP A 5 -20.30 12.70 12.73
N THR A 6 -20.68 11.49 13.10
CA THR A 6 -19.80 10.31 13.00
C THR A 6 -19.32 10.13 11.55
N GLY A 7 -20.15 10.55 10.58
CA GLY A 7 -19.81 10.64 9.17
C GLY A 7 -18.66 11.60 8.85
N ASP A 8 -18.59 12.76 9.50
CA ASP A 8 -17.52 13.75 9.27
C ASP A 8 -16.19 13.27 9.86
N GLU A 9 -16.22 12.61 11.01
CA GLU A 9 -15.02 12.04 11.64
C GLU A 9 -14.36 10.97 10.76
N VAL A 10 -15.16 10.00 10.27
CA VAL A 10 -14.62 8.95 9.39
C VAL A 10 -14.15 9.53 8.06
N ALA A 11 -14.86 10.53 7.51
CA ALA A 11 -14.44 11.17 6.27
C ALA A 11 -13.11 11.91 6.43
N SER A 12 -12.93 12.65 7.53
CA SER A 12 -11.68 13.34 7.87
C SER A 12 -10.52 12.37 8.06
N PHE A 13 -10.75 11.29 8.83
CA PHE A 13 -9.75 10.25 9.02
C PHE A 13 -9.36 9.58 7.70
N VAL A 14 -10.34 9.16 6.89
CA VAL A 14 -10.11 8.55 5.58
C VAL A 14 -9.33 9.48 4.67
N ALA A 15 -9.66 10.78 4.63
CA ALA A 15 -8.92 11.76 3.83
C ALA A 15 -7.44 11.84 4.24
N GLY A 16 -7.15 11.72 5.55
CA GLY A 16 -5.78 11.72 6.07
C GLY A 16 -4.99 10.47 5.70
N VAL A 17 -5.58 9.27 5.82
CA VAL A 17 -4.85 8.00 5.62
C VAL A 17 -4.83 7.49 4.18
N ARG A 18 -5.79 7.92 3.35
CA ARG A 18 -5.98 7.39 2.00
C ARG A 18 -4.74 7.49 1.09
N PRO A 19 -4.00 8.62 1.01
CA PRO A 19 -2.87 8.71 0.11
C PRO A 19 -1.80 7.65 0.38
N ASP A 20 -1.47 7.43 1.65
CA ASP A 20 -0.43 6.47 2.06
C ASP A 20 -0.93 5.02 1.94
N LEU A 21 -2.21 4.80 2.22
CA LEU A 21 -2.86 3.52 2.01
C LEU A 21 -2.84 3.11 0.53
N GLU A 22 -3.20 4.02 -0.38
CA GLU A 22 -3.15 3.81 -1.83
C GLU A 22 -1.72 3.56 -2.29
N ARG A 23 -0.75 4.39 -1.88
CA ARG A 23 0.68 4.20 -2.22
C ARG A 23 1.18 2.83 -1.77
N ALA A 24 0.89 2.43 -0.54
CA ALA A 24 1.33 1.15 0.01
C ALA A 24 0.71 -0.04 -0.73
N LEU A 25 -0.60 0.00 -1.04
CA LEU A 25 -1.29 -1.08 -1.72
C LEU A 25 -0.96 -1.14 -3.21
N VAL A 26 -0.79 -0.01 -3.88
CA VAL A 26 -0.30 0.07 -5.28
C VAL A 26 1.13 -0.43 -5.37
N ALA A 27 2.00 -0.02 -4.46
CA ALA A 27 3.35 -0.57 -4.39
C ALA A 27 3.34 -2.08 -4.17
N ARG A 28 2.33 -2.63 -3.47
CA ARG A 28 2.25 -4.06 -3.18
C ARG A 28 1.71 -4.88 -4.35
N PHE A 29 0.60 -4.45 -4.93
CA PHE A 29 -0.21 -5.25 -5.85
C PHE A 29 -0.24 -4.71 -7.29
N GLY A 30 0.36 -3.55 -7.54
CA GLY A 30 0.23 -2.83 -8.81
C GLY A 30 -0.97 -1.88 -8.80
N LEU A 31 -1.09 -1.04 -9.83
CA LEU A 31 -2.05 0.06 -9.83
C LEU A 31 -3.50 -0.42 -9.66
N HIS A 32 -3.95 -1.34 -10.52
CA HIS A 32 -5.35 -1.77 -10.52
C HIS A 32 -5.72 -2.47 -9.20
N ASP A 33 -5.06 -3.58 -8.88
CA ASP A 33 -5.37 -4.37 -7.69
C ASP A 33 -5.09 -3.60 -6.39
N GLY A 34 -4.10 -2.70 -6.40
CA GLY A 34 -3.79 -1.84 -5.26
C GLY A 34 -4.86 -0.79 -4.98
N LEU A 35 -5.36 -0.11 -6.01
CA LEU A 35 -6.45 0.87 -5.87
C LEU A 35 -7.77 0.20 -5.49
N GLU A 36 -8.08 -0.97 -6.06
CA GLU A 36 -9.24 -1.75 -5.67
C GLU A 36 -9.17 -2.14 -4.19
N ALA A 37 -8.01 -2.63 -3.74
CA ALA A 37 -7.77 -2.97 -2.34
C ALA A 37 -7.93 -1.76 -1.40
N ALA A 38 -7.45 -0.59 -1.82
CA ALA A 38 -7.57 0.66 -1.06
C ALA A 38 -9.04 1.08 -0.94
N SER A 39 -9.80 1.00 -2.03
CA SER A 39 -11.24 1.28 -2.04
C SER A 39 -12.00 0.37 -1.07
N VAL A 40 -11.70 -0.93 -1.05
CA VAL A 40 -12.29 -1.88 -0.10
C VAL A 40 -11.96 -1.51 1.35
N ALA A 41 -10.71 -1.14 1.63
CA ALA A 41 -10.29 -0.72 2.96
C ALA A 41 -10.98 0.59 3.40
N VAL A 42 -11.15 1.54 2.49
CA VAL A 42 -11.91 2.77 2.75
C VAL A 42 -13.38 2.45 3.04
N GLY A 43 -14.03 1.62 2.23
CA GLY A 43 -15.41 1.18 2.46
C GLY A 43 -15.58 0.51 3.83
N TYR A 44 -14.62 -0.34 4.21
CA TYR A 44 -14.58 -0.94 5.54
C TYR A 44 -14.56 0.11 6.66
N ALA A 45 -13.82 1.22 6.49
CA ALA A 45 -13.76 2.29 7.48
C ALA A 45 -15.12 2.94 7.73
N PHE A 46 -15.86 3.25 6.66
CA PHE A 46 -17.21 3.82 6.76
C PHE A 46 -18.20 2.85 7.41
N GLU A 47 -18.11 1.56 7.08
CA GLU A 47 -19.01 0.54 7.63
C GLU A 47 -18.70 0.17 9.10
N ASN A 48 -17.45 0.33 9.54
CA ASN A 48 -16.96 -0.22 10.81
C ASN A 48 -16.28 0.83 11.70
N TRP A 49 -16.60 2.12 11.53
CA TRP A 49 -15.88 3.24 12.15
C TRP A 49 -15.68 3.09 13.67
N GLY A 50 -16.73 2.79 14.44
CA GLY A 50 -16.63 2.68 15.90
C GLY A 50 -15.66 1.58 16.36
N ARG A 51 -15.56 0.47 15.62
CA ARG A 51 -14.57 -0.59 15.89
C ARG A 51 -13.19 -0.19 15.42
N LEU A 52 -13.08 0.51 14.30
CA LEU A 52 -11.82 0.90 13.71
C LEU A 52 -11.10 1.96 14.56
N VAL A 53 -11.81 3.01 14.99
CA VAL A 53 -11.22 4.14 15.74
C VAL A 53 -10.75 3.74 17.14
N SER A 54 -11.27 2.65 17.70
CA SER A 54 -10.82 2.10 18.99
C SER A 54 -9.56 1.23 18.89
N MET A 55 -9.02 1.03 17.68
CA MET A 55 -7.77 0.30 17.49
C MET A 55 -6.55 1.17 17.80
N GLY A 56 -5.45 0.53 18.22
CA GLY A 56 -4.19 1.24 18.49
C GLY A 56 -3.57 1.89 17.25
N ASN A 57 -3.75 1.29 16.07
CA ASN A 57 -3.34 1.85 14.79
C ASN A 57 -4.43 1.60 13.72
N PRO A 58 -5.42 2.50 13.59
CA PRO A 58 -6.51 2.35 12.64
C PRO A 58 -6.04 2.36 11.17
N GLY A 59 -5.05 3.18 10.83
CA GLY A 59 -4.52 3.30 9.46
C GLY A 59 -3.81 2.03 9.00
N GLY A 60 -2.91 1.50 9.83
CA GLY A 60 -2.23 0.23 9.59
C GLY A 60 -3.20 -0.96 9.55
N TYR A 61 -4.27 -0.93 10.36
CA TYR A 61 -5.32 -1.94 10.25
C TYR A 61 -6.03 -1.89 8.90
N LEU A 62 -6.34 -0.70 8.37
CA LEU A 62 -6.90 -0.54 7.02
C LEU A 62 -5.96 -1.08 5.94
N TYR A 63 -4.65 -0.87 6.07
CA TYR A 63 -3.67 -1.50 5.19
C TYR A 63 -3.80 -3.04 5.21
N ARG A 64 -3.93 -3.66 6.40
CA ARG A 64 -4.16 -5.12 6.50
C ARG A 64 -5.49 -5.56 5.91
N VAL A 65 -6.55 -4.77 6.02
CA VAL A 65 -7.84 -5.03 5.36
C VAL A 65 -7.66 -5.07 3.85
N GLY A 66 -6.99 -4.07 3.26
CA GLY A 66 -6.67 -4.01 1.84
C GLY A 66 -5.80 -5.19 1.38
N VAL A 67 -4.76 -5.55 2.13
CA VAL A 67 -3.93 -6.73 1.84
C VAL A 67 -4.76 -8.02 1.84
N SER A 68 -5.70 -8.14 2.77
CA SER A 68 -6.55 -9.32 2.91
C SER A 68 -7.65 -9.40 1.83
N SER A 69 -8.16 -8.26 1.34
CA SER A 69 -9.10 -8.23 0.23
C SER A 69 -8.40 -8.60 -1.08
N ALA A 70 -7.25 -8.00 -1.37
CA ALA A 70 -6.47 -8.25 -2.59
C ALA A 70 -6.10 -9.73 -2.73
N ARG A 71 -5.59 -10.38 -1.66
CA ARG A 71 -5.24 -11.82 -1.67
C ARG A 71 -6.43 -12.71 -2.00
N ARG A 72 -7.63 -12.37 -1.52
CA ARG A 72 -8.88 -13.10 -1.81
C ARG A 72 -9.36 -12.84 -3.24
N SER A 73 -9.16 -11.63 -3.75
CA SER A 73 -9.51 -11.27 -5.12
C SER A 73 -8.59 -11.94 -6.13
N SER A 74 -7.27 -11.95 -5.92
CA SER A 74 -6.31 -12.66 -6.80
C SER A 74 -6.61 -14.16 -6.89
N SER A 75 -7.04 -14.82 -5.80
CA SER A 75 -7.46 -16.23 -5.85
C SER A 75 -8.71 -16.47 -6.71
N ARG A 76 -9.56 -15.46 -6.93
CA ARG A 76 -10.72 -15.53 -7.84
C ARG A 76 -10.34 -15.09 -9.26
N ARG A 77 -9.48 -14.07 -9.40
CA ARG A 77 -9.05 -13.50 -10.69
C ARG A 77 -8.15 -14.44 -11.50
N TRP A 78 -7.35 -15.31 -10.84
CA TRP A 78 -6.60 -16.37 -11.54
C TRP A 78 -7.52 -17.45 -12.14
N ARG A 79 -8.82 -17.47 -11.81
CA ARG A 79 -9.83 -18.29 -12.50
C ARG A 79 -10.51 -17.58 -13.69
N THR A 80 -10.30 -16.27 -13.89
CA THR A 80 -11.08 -15.49 -14.87
C THR A 80 -10.25 -14.61 -15.82
N GLU A 81 -9.05 -14.14 -15.47
CA GLU A 81 -8.37 -13.08 -16.26
C GLU A 81 -6.90 -13.34 -16.56
N VAL A 82 -6.62 -14.29 -17.45
CA VAL A 82 -5.40 -14.28 -18.27
C VAL A 82 -5.75 -13.62 -19.60
N LEU A 83 -6.00 -12.31 -19.65
CA LEU A 83 -6.11 -11.56 -20.91
C LEU A 83 -5.68 -10.08 -20.72
N VAL A 84 -4.45 -9.80 -21.17
CA VAL A 84 -3.89 -8.50 -21.63
C VAL A 84 -3.82 -7.34 -20.64
N GLY A 85 -2.60 -6.85 -20.38
CA GLY A 85 -2.35 -5.56 -19.72
C GLY A 85 -1.43 -4.67 -20.55
N GLU A 86 -2.00 -3.62 -21.15
CA GLU A 86 -1.28 -2.48 -21.74
C GLU A 86 -0.61 -1.64 -20.63
N PRO A 87 0.59 -1.07 -20.86
CA PRO A 87 1.26 -0.24 -19.87
C PRO A 87 0.55 1.11 -19.73
N LEU A 88 0.18 1.46 -18.49
CA LEU A 88 -0.29 2.80 -18.16
C LEU A 88 0.92 3.75 -18.14
N THR A 89 1.01 4.60 -19.15
CA THR A 89 2.04 5.64 -19.25
C THR A 89 1.70 6.79 -18.30
N VAL A 90 2.60 7.04 -17.35
CA VAL A 90 2.56 8.21 -16.46
C VAL A 90 3.63 9.19 -16.96
N ASP A 91 3.27 10.45 -17.10
CA ASP A 91 4.01 11.54 -17.79
C ASP A 91 5.27 12.06 -17.06
N GLN A 92 5.98 11.17 -16.37
CA GLN A 92 7.37 11.35 -15.98
C GLN A 92 8.18 10.28 -16.70
N PRO A 93 9.41 10.56 -17.16
CA PRO A 93 10.32 9.50 -17.57
C PRO A 93 10.68 8.70 -16.32
N VAL A 94 9.78 7.82 -15.89
CA VAL A 94 10.08 6.84 -14.87
C VAL A 94 11.04 5.88 -15.53
N ASP A 95 12.23 5.77 -14.94
CA ASP A 95 13.22 4.79 -15.35
C ASP A 95 12.53 3.41 -15.43
N VAL A 96 12.32 2.96 -16.68
CA VAL A 96 11.57 1.74 -16.98
C VAL A 96 12.33 0.52 -16.41
N ASP A 97 13.66 0.61 -16.35
CA ASP A 97 14.49 -0.44 -15.76
C ASP A 97 14.38 -0.45 -14.24
N LEU A 98 14.27 0.72 -13.60
CA LEU A 98 13.95 0.82 -12.18
C LEU A 98 12.55 0.26 -11.86
N GLN A 99 11.53 0.56 -12.65
CA GLN A 99 10.19 0.00 -12.46
C GLN A 99 10.19 -1.53 -12.57
N ARG A 100 10.86 -2.07 -13.60
CA ARG A 100 11.03 -3.52 -13.78
C ARG A 100 11.81 -4.13 -12.62
N ALA A 101 12.86 -3.47 -12.14
CA ALA A 101 13.66 -3.95 -11.02
C ALA A 101 12.85 -3.96 -9.71
N LEU A 102 12.05 -2.93 -9.45
CA LEU A 102 11.13 -2.87 -8.30
C LEU A 102 10.09 -4.00 -8.37
N ALA A 103 9.51 -4.24 -9.54
CA ALA A 103 8.54 -5.32 -9.74
C ALA A 103 9.13 -6.72 -9.41
N ARG A 104 10.44 -6.91 -9.57
CA ARG A 104 11.16 -8.16 -9.23
C ARG A 104 11.49 -8.33 -7.74
N LEU A 105 11.22 -7.33 -6.90
CA LEU A 105 11.35 -7.47 -5.44
C LEU A 105 10.20 -8.28 -4.84
N ARG A 106 10.43 -8.84 -3.65
CA ARG A 106 9.32 -9.38 -2.85
C ARG A 106 8.36 -8.25 -2.46
N PRO A 107 7.04 -8.49 -2.38
CA PRO A 107 6.07 -7.42 -2.10
C PRO A 107 6.40 -6.59 -0.85
N ASP A 108 6.80 -7.22 0.26
CA ASP A 108 7.13 -6.50 1.50
C ASP A 108 8.38 -5.61 1.35
N GLN A 109 9.37 -6.06 0.56
CA GLN A 109 10.57 -5.27 0.25
C GLN A 109 10.24 -4.10 -0.66
N ARG A 110 9.44 -4.34 -1.70
CA ARG A 110 9.01 -3.33 -2.66
C ARG A 110 8.27 -2.20 -1.95
N VAL A 111 7.26 -2.54 -1.15
CA VAL A 111 6.43 -1.54 -0.46
C VAL A 111 7.28 -0.69 0.49
N ALA A 112 8.15 -1.32 1.29
CA ALA A 112 9.04 -0.58 2.18
C ALA A 112 9.95 0.39 1.40
N VAL A 113 10.58 -0.06 0.31
CA VAL A 113 11.45 0.78 -0.52
C VAL A 113 10.68 1.95 -1.13
N VAL A 114 9.49 1.69 -1.70
CA VAL A 114 8.68 2.73 -2.35
C VAL A 114 8.21 3.78 -1.35
N LEU A 115 7.71 3.38 -0.18
CA LEU A 115 7.27 4.35 0.84
C LEU A 115 8.42 5.25 1.30
N VAL A 116 9.59 4.67 1.58
CA VAL A 116 10.72 5.46 2.11
C VAL A 116 11.39 6.30 1.03
N TYR A 117 11.75 5.69 -0.11
CA TYR A 117 12.60 6.36 -1.10
C TYR A 117 11.83 7.10 -2.19
N ALA A 118 10.61 6.66 -2.53
CA ALA A 118 9.79 7.35 -3.54
C ALA A 118 8.80 8.34 -2.91
N HIS A 119 8.33 8.07 -1.69
CA HIS A 119 7.36 8.93 -0.99
C HIS A 119 7.92 9.66 0.23
N GLY A 120 9.21 9.46 0.57
CA GLY A 120 9.90 10.24 1.59
C GLY A 120 9.49 9.94 3.02
N HIS A 121 8.80 8.83 3.27
CA HIS A 121 8.41 8.44 4.64
C HIS A 121 9.63 8.09 5.49
N SER A 122 9.57 8.45 6.78
CA SER A 122 10.54 7.92 7.73
C SER A 122 10.33 6.41 7.95
N TYR A 123 11.30 5.74 8.58
CA TYR A 123 11.16 4.30 8.86
C TYR A 123 10.04 4.04 9.88
N ALA A 124 9.80 5.01 10.78
CA ALA A 124 8.72 4.95 11.75
C ALA A 124 7.35 5.14 11.07
N ASP A 125 7.22 6.10 10.16
CA ASP A 125 5.96 6.31 9.43
C ASP A 125 5.64 5.10 8.56
N ALA A 126 6.63 4.55 7.86
CA ALA A 126 6.45 3.34 7.07
C ALA A 126 6.07 2.14 7.95
N ALA A 127 6.59 2.04 9.17
CA ALA A 127 6.21 1.01 10.14
C ALA A 127 4.75 1.15 10.57
N GLU A 128 4.32 2.38 10.85
CA GLU A 128 2.94 2.70 11.21
C GLU A 128 1.97 2.40 10.05
N ILE A 129 2.28 2.85 8.82
CA ILE A 129 1.45 2.60 7.63
C ILE A 129 1.29 1.10 7.37
N LEU A 130 2.37 0.33 7.52
CA LEU A 130 2.38 -1.10 7.20
C LEU A 130 1.87 -1.99 8.33
N ASP A 131 1.61 -1.43 9.51
CA ASP A 131 1.30 -2.16 10.75
C ASP A 131 2.39 -3.21 11.07
N LEU A 132 3.65 -2.79 11.00
CA LEU A 132 4.83 -3.64 11.21
C LEU A 132 5.81 -3.03 12.21
N PRO A 133 6.62 -3.83 12.91
CA PRO A 133 7.75 -3.31 13.69
C PRO A 133 8.74 -2.55 12.80
N ILE A 134 9.29 -1.45 13.30
CA ILE A 134 10.33 -0.66 12.59
C ILE A 134 11.56 -1.50 12.22
N THR A 135 11.90 -2.50 13.02
CA THR A 135 12.99 -3.46 12.75
C THR A 135 12.67 -4.33 11.53
N THR A 136 11.41 -4.72 11.35
CA THR A 136 10.93 -5.46 10.18
C THR A 136 11.00 -4.61 8.92
N VAL A 137 10.55 -3.35 8.98
CA VAL A 137 10.68 -2.39 7.87
C VAL A 137 12.15 -2.20 7.48
N THR A 138 13.02 -1.99 8.47
CA THR A 138 14.47 -1.85 8.25
C THR A 138 15.06 -3.08 7.54
N ASN A 139 14.68 -4.29 7.96
CA ASN A 139 15.10 -5.53 7.33
C ASN A 139 14.59 -5.65 5.88
N HIS A 140 13.35 -5.23 5.60
CA HIS A 140 12.80 -5.21 4.25
C HIS A 140 13.53 -4.22 3.34
N LEU A 141 13.82 -3.01 3.83
CA LEU A 141 14.59 -1.99 3.11
C LEU A 141 15.98 -2.49 2.76
N ASN A 142 16.74 -2.98 3.74
CA ASN A 142 18.10 -3.46 3.53
C ASN A 142 18.15 -4.57 2.47
N ARG A 143 17.23 -5.54 2.56
CA ARG A 143 17.15 -6.65 1.58
C ARG A 143 16.67 -6.17 0.20
N GLY A 144 15.72 -5.23 0.16
CA GLY A 144 15.19 -4.65 -1.06
C GLY A 144 16.27 -3.88 -1.83
N LEU A 145 16.97 -2.96 -1.16
CA LEU A 145 18.06 -2.18 -1.74
C LEU A 145 19.22 -3.07 -2.22
N ALA A 146 19.63 -4.04 -1.41
CA ALA A 146 20.66 -4.99 -1.82
C ALA A 146 20.25 -5.79 -3.07
N ARG A 147 18.97 -6.11 -3.24
CA ARG A 147 18.47 -6.78 -4.43
C ARG A 147 18.38 -5.82 -5.62
N LEU A 148 17.92 -4.59 -5.44
CA LEU A 148 17.86 -3.58 -6.51
C LEU A 148 19.24 -3.31 -7.10
N ARG A 149 20.27 -3.12 -6.25
CA ARG A 149 21.66 -2.95 -6.71
C ARG A 149 22.08 -4.07 -7.64
N ARG A 150 21.89 -5.33 -7.20
CA ARG A 150 22.19 -6.51 -8.04
C ARG A 150 21.37 -6.58 -9.34
N LEU A 151 20.17 -6.00 -9.38
CA LEU A 151 19.30 -6.04 -10.57
C LEU A 151 19.63 -4.92 -11.58
N LEU A 152 20.19 -3.80 -11.10
CA LEU A 152 20.54 -2.62 -11.92
C LEU A 152 22.02 -2.59 -12.33
N GLU A 153 22.88 -3.35 -11.65
CA GLU A 153 24.27 -3.57 -12.03
C GLU A 153 24.44 -4.64 -13.14
N GLN A 154 23.34 -5.18 -13.68
CA GLN A 154 23.29 -6.16 -14.78
C GLN A 154 22.83 -5.47 -16.07
#